data_AF-A0A1G3CJZ0-F1
#
_entry.id   AF-A0A1G3CJZ0-F1
#
_cell.length_a   1.000
_cell.length_b   1.000
_cell.length_c   1.000
_cell.angle_alpha   90.00
_cell.angle_beta   90.00
_cell.angle_gamma   90.00
#
_symmetry.space_group_name_H-M   'P 1'
#
loop_
_entity.id
_entity.type
_entity.pdbx_description
1 polymer ?
#
loop_
_entity_poly.entity_id
_entity_poly.type
_entity_poly.pdbx_seq_one_letter_code
_entity_poly.pdbx_strand_id
1 'polypeptide(L)'
;HLALAKAHNLPVIIHSRDASSDCLKILEEYKNGTLKGVVHCFSGTRETAKKCIELGLYISFAGPITFSNAQNLREVAKLVPVERLLLETDSPFLSPQPKRGERNEPSYLSFIIPVLADIYGLSVEDIKRITTFNAYKLFGIGETEQEGKIAYAIRNSLYINLTNRCSNVCAFCMRETYPIVKGHNLGLKKEPTAEEVIHAIGDPGKYDEVVFCGYGEPTERLDELITIAKFLKSKGKRIRLDTNGHGDLINGRPIIPELKGLIDTICISLNAETAEKYEEICKPVFGEKAYPALIQFIKDAKQIIPNVQASIVESPNIDTEKCKKIAEELGVDFRVRKYNVLG
;
A
#
# COMPACT_ATOMS: atom_id res chain seq x y z
N HIS A 1 -19.18 14.32 -25.27
CA HIS A 1 -18.91 14.12 -23.83
C HIS A 1 -17.41 14.04 -23.53
N LEU A 2 -16.66 13.04 -24.02
CA LEU A 2 -15.23 12.89 -23.71
C LEU A 2 -14.39 14.14 -24.07
N ALA A 3 -14.59 14.70 -25.27
CA ALA A 3 -13.91 15.93 -25.67
C ALA A 3 -14.22 17.13 -24.75
N LEU A 4 -15.48 17.27 -24.29
CA LEU A 4 -15.88 18.34 -23.37
C LEU A 4 -15.26 18.14 -21.99
N ALA A 5 -15.33 16.93 -21.44
CA ALA A 5 -14.75 16.62 -20.14
C ALA A 5 -13.25 16.90 -20.13
N LYS A 6 -12.55 16.54 -21.21
CA LYS A 6 -11.13 16.89 -21.40
C LYS A 6 -10.91 18.40 -21.47
N ALA A 7 -11.67 19.12 -22.28
CA ALA A 7 -11.55 20.58 -22.43
C ALA A 7 -11.75 21.33 -21.10
N HIS A 8 -12.56 20.77 -20.19
CA HIS A 8 -12.84 21.35 -18.87
C HIS A 8 -12.11 20.66 -17.71
N ASN A 9 -11.20 19.70 -17.97
CA ASN A 9 -10.50 18.91 -16.96
C ASN A 9 -11.46 18.28 -15.91
N LEU A 10 -12.63 17.82 -16.36
CA LEU A 10 -13.65 17.15 -15.54
C LEU A 10 -13.55 15.63 -15.70
N PRO A 11 -13.83 14.85 -14.64
CA PRO A 11 -13.92 13.40 -14.75
C PRO A 11 -15.17 12.98 -15.52
N VAL A 12 -15.09 11.86 -16.25
CA VAL A 12 -16.24 11.23 -16.90
C VAL A 12 -16.79 10.07 -16.08
N ILE A 13 -18.12 9.94 -16.03
CA ILE A 13 -18.79 8.76 -15.47
C ILE A 13 -19.29 7.93 -16.64
N ILE A 14 -18.77 6.71 -16.77
CA ILE A 14 -19.01 5.84 -17.92
C ILE A 14 -19.89 4.69 -17.45
N HIS A 15 -21.09 4.61 -18.00
CA HIS A 15 -21.93 3.41 -17.96
C HIS A 15 -21.78 2.66 -19.28
N SER A 16 -21.51 1.36 -19.23
CA SER A 16 -21.51 0.51 -20.41
C SER A 16 -22.03 -0.88 -20.06
N ARG A 17 -23.06 -1.32 -20.76
CA ARG A 17 -23.65 -2.66 -20.67
C ARG A 17 -23.72 -3.22 -22.07
N ASP A 18 -23.23 -4.45 -22.24
CA ASP A 18 -23.20 -5.18 -23.52
C ASP A 18 -22.48 -4.46 -24.68
N ALA A 19 -21.74 -3.40 -24.40
CA ALA A 19 -21.03 -2.57 -25.39
C ALA A 19 -19.57 -2.28 -25.00
N SER A 20 -18.97 -3.15 -24.18
CA SER A 20 -17.61 -2.94 -23.64
C SER A 20 -16.55 -2.76 -24.73
N SER A 21 -16.65 -3.50 -25.84
CA SER A 21 -15.68 -3.41 -26.94
C SER A 21 -15.69 -2.03 -27.61
N ASP A 22 -16.86 -1.53 -27.98
CA ASP A 22 -16.97 -0.24 -28.65
C ASP A 22 -16.68 0.92 -27.70
N CYS A 23 -17.11 0.80 -26.44
CA CYS A 23 -16.73 1.74 -25.39
C CYS A 23 -15.21 1.85 -25.24
N LEU A 24 -14.50 0.72 -25.18
CA LEU A 24 -13.04 0.71 -25.09
C LEU A 24 -12.36 1.31 -26.32
N LYS A 25 -12.83 1.02 -27.54
CA LYS A 25 -12.29 1.62 -28.77
C LYS A 25 -12.36 3.15 -28.70
N ILE A 26 -13.53 3.68 -28.32
CA ILE A 26 -13.73 5.12 -28.17
C ILE A 26 -12.83 5.69 -27.07
N LEU A 27 -12.68 5.01 -25.93
CA LEU A 27 -11.80 5.49 -24.85
C LEU A 27 -10.31 5.46 -25.24
N GLU A 28 -9.89 4.47 -26.03
CA GLU A 28 -8.53 4.33 -26.54
C GLU A 28 -8.13 5.51 -27.45
N GLU A 29 -9.06 6.09 -28.22
CA GLU A 29 -8.82 7.33 -29.00
C GLU A 29 -8.44 8.53 -28.12
N TYR A 30 -8.82 8.51 -26.84
CA TYR A 30 -8.55 9.55 -25.85
C TYR A 30 -7.42 9.16 -24.89
N LYS A 31 -6.67 8.09 -25.17
CA LYS A 31 -5.51 7.62 -24.40
C LYS A 31 -4.31 8.57 -24.57
N ASN A 32 -4.39 9.74 -23.94
CA ASN A 32 -3.29 10.70 -23.88
C ASN A 32 -2.89 11.04 -22.43
N GLY A 33 -3.24 10.18 -21.48
CA GLY A 33 -2.89 10.32 -20.06
C GLY A 33 -3.70 11.37 -19.27
N THR A 34 -4.57 12.13 -19.94
CA THR A 34 -5.37 13.19 -19.28
C THR A 34 -6.80 12.77 -18.96
N LEU A 35 -7.25 11.62 -19.47
CA LEU A 35 -8.58 11.11 -19.21
C LEU A 35 -8.70 10.68 -17.75
N LYS A 36 -9.62 11.32 -17.02
CA LYS A 36 -10.00 10.95 -15.66
C LYS A 36 -11.46 10.52 -15.70
N GLY A 37 -11.80 9.47 -14.97
CA GLY A 37 -13.17 9.01 -14.91
C GLY A 37 -13.33 7.72 -14.15
N VAL A 38 -14.57 7.27 -14.07
CA VAL A 38 -14.96 6.02 -13.45
C VAL A 38 -15.82 5.22 -14.41
N VAL A 39 -15.54 3.92 -14.52
CA VAL A 39 -16.50 2.97 -15.08
C VAL A 39 -17.45 2.59 -13.94
N HIS A 40 -18.62 3.21 -13.98
CA HIS A 40 -19.61 3.09 -12.93
C HIS A 40 -20.36 1.75 -13.06
N CYS A 41 -20.75 1.17 -11.93
CA CYS A 41 -21.45 -0.11 -11.80
C CYS A 41 -20.83 -1.19 -12.70
N PHE A 42 -19.54 -1.45 -12.52
CA PHE A 42 -18.78 -2.29 -13.44
C PHE A 42 -19.38 -3.71 -13.54
N SER A 43 -19.64 -4.15 -14.78
CA SER A 43 -20.19 -5.49 -15.07
C SER A 43 -19.43 -6.20 -16.19
N GLY A 44 -18.22 -5.74 -16.53
CA GLY A 44 -17.38 -6.29 -17.61
C GLY A 44 -16.50 -7.47 -17.18
N THR A 45 -15.57 -7.85 -18.06
CA THR A 45 -14.60 -8.93 -17.81
C THR A 45 -13.31 -8.44 -17.15
N ARG A 46 -12.43 -9.36 -16.76
CA ARG A 46 -11.09 -9.05 -16.22
C ARG A 46 -10.25 -8.26 -17.23
N GLU A 47 -10.32 -8.62 -18.50
CA GLU A 47 -9.60 -7.96 -19.60
C GLU A 47 -10.10 -6.52 -19.78
N THR A 48 -11.42 -6.33 -19.69
CA THR A 48 -12.04 -5.00 -19.77
C THR A 48 -11.57 -4.11 -18.61
N ALA A 49 -11.62 -4.64 -17.38
CA ALA A 49 -11.18 -3.90 -16.19
C ALA A 49 -9.70 -3.48 -16.30
N LYS A 50 -8.84 -4.40 -16.74
CA LYS A 50 -7.40 -4.11 -16.94
C LYS A 50 -7.19 -2.97 -17.92
N LYS A 51 -7.85 -3.00 -19.09
CA LYS A 51 -7.76 -1.92 -20.09
C LYS A 51 -8.26 -0.59 -19.53
N CYS A 52 -9.36 -0.58 -18.79
CA CYS A 52 -9.87 0.64 -18.16
C CYS A 52 -8.86 1.23 -17.15
N ILE A 53 -8.20 0.38 -16.35
CA ILE A 53 -7.15 0.80 -15.41
C ILE A 53 -5.93 1.36 -16.15
N GLU A 54 -5.50 0.72 -17.24
CA GLU A 54 -4.41 1.21 -18.11
C GLU A 54 -4.72 2.56 -18.77
N LEU A 55 -6.00 2.85 -19.00
CA LEU A 55 -6.49 4.15 -19.47
C LEU A 55 -6.58 5.21 -18.35
N GLY A 56 -6.25 4.84 -17.10
CA GLY A 56 -6.27 5.73 -15.95
C GLY A 56 -7.63 5.89 -15.26
N LEU A 57 -8.61 5.06 -15.62
CA LEU A 57 -9.96 5.10 -15.06
C LEU A 57 -10.05 4.37 -13.71
N TYR A 58 -10.98 4.81 -12.88
CA TYR A 58 -11.44 4.12 -11.68
C TYR A 58 -12.49 3.07 -12.05
N ILE A 59 -12.60 2.03 -11.23
CA ILE A 59 -13.64 1.00 -11.34
C ILE A 59 -14.49 1.06 -10.08
N SER A 60 -15.80 1.19 -10.25
CA SER A 60 -16.73 1.16 -9.12
C SER A 60 -17.53 -0.14 -9.07
N PHE A 61 -17.84 -0.57 -7.86
CA PHE A 61 -18.71 -1.72 -7.62
C PHE A 61 -19.94 -1.28 -6.81
N ALA A 62 -21.10 -1.79 -7.21
CA ALA A 62 -22.39 -1.55 -6.59
C ALA A 62 -22.93 -2.80 -5.88
N GLY A 63 -24.20 -2.76 -5.45
CA GLY A 63 -24.87 -3.84 -4.73
C GLY A 63 -24.71 -5.26 -5.32
N PRO A 64 -24.65 -5.49 -6.65
CA PRO A 64 -24.52 -6.83 -7.21
C PRO A 64 -23.29 -7.61 -6.75
N ILE A 65 -22.21 -6.95 -6.31
CA ILE A 65 -21.03 -7.64 -5.78
C ILE A 65 -21.33 -8.52 -4.56
N THR A 66 -22.40 -8.18 -3.84
CA THR A 66 -22.89 -8.91 -2.66
C THR A 66 -23.74 -10.14 -3.03
N PHE A 67 -24.14 -10.31 -4.29
CA PHE A 67 -25.02 -11.41 -4.70
C PHE A 67 -24.26 -12.75 -4.69
N SER A 68 -24.91 -13.83 -4.28
CA SER A 68 -24.27 -15.16 -4.20
C SER A 68 -23.67 -15.61 -5.54
N ASN A 69 -24.34 -15.32 -6.65
CA ASN A 69 -23.90 -15.69 -8.01
C ASN A 69 -22.87 -14.75 -8.64
N ALA A 70 -22.50 -13.64 -7.99
CA ALA A 70 -21.59 -12.63 -8.56
C ALA A 70 -20.10 -12.98 -8.43
N GLN A 71 -19.74 -14.27 -8.53
CA GLN A 71 -18.36 -14.71 -8.32
C GLN A 71 -17.41 -14.07 -9.34
N ASN A 72 -17.80 -14.03 -10.62
CA ASN A 72 -17.01 -13.39 -11.66
C ASN A 72 -16.72 -11.91 -11.35
N LEU A 73 -17.68 -11.20 -10.77
CA LEU A 73 -17.51 -9.79 -10.41
C LEU A 73 -16.50 -9.62 -9.26
N ARG A 74 -16.58 -10.48 -8.24
CA ARG A 74 -15.60 -10.51 -7.14
C ARG A 74 -14.20 -10.87 -7.63
N GLU A 75 -14.10 -11.78 -8.60
CA GLU A 75 -12.85 -12.15 -9.25
C GLU A 75 -12.26 -11.02 -10.09
N VAL A 76 -13.08 -10.13 -10.66
CA VAL A 76 -12.60 -8.90 -11.28
C VAL A 76 -12.11 -7.91 -10.21
N ALA A 77 -12.87 -7.72 -9.13
CA ALA A 77 -12.51 -6.81 -8.05
C ALA A 77 -11.11 -7.10 -7.48
N LYS A 78 -10.75 -8.38 -7.31
CA LYS A 78 -9.38 -8.79 -6.87
C LYS A 78 -8.23 -8.26 -7.74
N LEU A 79 -8.50 -7.93 -9.00
CA LEU A 79 -7.50 -7.41 -9.94
C LEU A 79 -7.44 -5.89 -9.97
N VAL A 80 -8.48 -5.21 -9.48
CA VAL A 80 -8.54 -3.75 -9.46
C VAL A 80 -7.67 -3.25 -8.30
N PRO A 81 -6.62 -2.43 -8.54
CA PRO A 81 -5.87 -1.81 -7.46
C PRO A 81 -6.81 -1.02 -6.55
N VAL A 82 -6.67 -1.14 -5.23
CA VAL A 82 -7.59 -0.49 -4.29
C VAL A 82 -7.53 1.04 -4.42
N GLU A 83 -6.43 1.60 -4.91
CA GLU A 83 -6.22 3.01 -5.23
C GLU A 83 -7.02 3.48 -6.46
N ARG A 84 -7.62 2.54 -7.21
CA ARG A 84 -8.53 2.75 -8.34
C ARG A 84 -9.95 2.25 -8.07
N LEU A 85 -10.22 1.80 -6.85
CA LEU A 85 -11.52 1.32 -6.42
C LEU A 85 -12.43 2.48 -6.01
N LEU A 86 -13.66 2.48 -6.51
CA LEU A 86 -14.74 3.31 -6.00
C LEU A 86 -15.90 2.44 -5.54
N LEU A 87 -16.74 3.05 -4.69
CA LEU A 87 -17.91 2.42 -4.12
C LEU A 87 -19.13 3.27 -4.45
N GLU A 88 -20.22 2.62 -4.83
CA GLU A 88 -21.47 3.27 -5.16
C GLU A 88 -22.68 2.37 -4.89
N THR A 89 -23.88 2.92 -5.02
CA THR A 89 -25.13 2.16 -4.87
C THR A 89 -25.81 1.87 -6.21
N ASP A 90 -25.62 2.71 -7.23
CA ASP A 90 -26.49 2.75 -8.42
C ASP A 90 -27.99 2.93 -8.07
N SER A 91 -28.25 3.69 -6.99
CA SER A 91 -29.60 4.01 -6.54
C SER A 91 -30.40 4.74 -7.63
N PRO A 92 -31.69 4.40 -7.83
CA PRO A 92 -32.56 3.61 -6.94
C PRO A 92 -32.56 2.09 -7.23
N PHE A 93 -31.68 1.60 -8.10
CA PHE A 93 -31.65 0.21 -8.55
C PHE A 93 -30.53 -0.59 -7.87
N LEU A 94 -30.48 -1.89 -8.15
CA LEU A 94 -29.36 -2.76 -7.75
C LEU A 94 -29.08 -2.81 -6.23
N SER A 95 -30.15 -2.88 -5.42
CA SER A 95 -30.03 -3.09 -3.98
C SER A 95 -29.16 -4.30 -3.66
N PRO A 96 -28.28 -4.22 -2.63
CA PRO A 96 -27.42 -5.32 -2.24
C PRO A 96 -28.24 -6.52 -1.75
N GLN A 97 -27.61 -7.68 -1.68
CA GLN A 97 -28.23 -8.98 -1.35
C GLN A 97 -29.14 -8.94 -0.11
N PRO A 98 -28.78 -8.29 1.02
CA PRO A 98 -29.65 -8.23 2.19
C PRO A 98 -30.93 -7.42 1.98
N LYS A 99 -30.97 -6.54 0.97
CA LYS A 99 -32.06 -5.62 0.66
C LYS A 99 -32.64 -5.83 -0.74
N ARG A 100 -32.44 -7.03 -1.29
CA ARG A 100 -32.82 -7.35 -2.67
C ARG A 100 -34.34 -7.25 -2.84
N GLY A 101 -34.78 -6.55 -3.88
CA GLY A 101 -36.20 -6.29 -4.14
C GLY A 101 -36.75 -5.02 -3.49
N GLU A 102 -36.02 -4.42 -2.53
CA GLU A 102 -36.32 -3.08 -2.03
C GLU A 102 -35.73 -2.01 -2.95
N ARG A 103 -36.21 -0.76 -2.84
CA ARG A 103 -35.58 0.40 -3.48
C ARG A 103 -34.19 0.62 -2.88
N ASN A 104 -33.17 0.82 -3.71
CA ASN A 104 -31.83 1.07 -3.23
C ASN A 104 -31.68 2.52 -2.74
N GLU A 105 -30.77 2.75 -1.81
CA GLU A 105 -30.47 4.06 -1.24
C GLU A 105 -29.01 4.18 -0.77
N PRO A 106 -28.46 5.39 -0.65
CA PRO A 106 -27.05 5.61 -0.24
C PRO A 106 -26.63 4.91 1.07
N SER A 107 -27.55 4.72 2.03
CA SER A 107 -27.25 4.07 3.30
C SER A 107 -26.81 2.60 3.14
N TYR A 108 -27.18 1.97 2.03
CA TYR A 108 -26.90 0.55 1.74
C TYR A 108 -25.45 0.26 1.35
N LEU A 109 -24.61 1.30 1.23
CA LEU A 109 -23.15 1.12 1.12
C LEU A 109 -22.57 0.29 2.27
N SER A 110 -23.19 0.35 3.46
CA SER A 110 -22.79 -0.43 4.63
C SER A 110 -22.83 -1.95 4.40
N PHE A 111 -23.62 -2.44 3.45
CA PHE A 111 -23.66 -3.86 3.06
C PHE A 111 -22.60 -4.25 2.01
N ILE A 112 -22.06 -3.28 1.28
CA ILE A 112 -21.08 -3.53 0.21
C ILE A 112 -19.65 -3.48 0.76
N ILE A 113 -19.38 -2.57 1.70
CA ILE A 113 -18.05 -2.36 2.27
C ILE A 113 -17.44 -3.65 2.86
N PRO A 114 -18.16 -4.45 3.68
CA PRO A 114 -17.61 -5.69 4.23
C PRO A 114 -17.19 -6.69 3.15
N VAL A 115 -17.96 -6.80 2.06
CA VAL A 115 -17.63 -7.70 0.94
C VAL A 115 -16.33 -7.26 0.25
N LEU A 116 -16.13 -5.95 0.06
CA LEU A 116 -14.87 -5.42 -0.47
C LEU A 116 -13.72 -5.61 0.53
N ALA A 117 -13.97 -5.40 1.82
CA ALA A 117 -12.97 -5.62 2.87
C ALA A 117 -12.43 -7.05 2.84
N ASP A 118 -13.32 -8.04 2.72
CA ASP A 118 -12.97 -9.46 2.58
C ASP A 118 -12.17 -9.74 1.28
N ILE A 119 -12.62 -9.19 0.15
CA ILE A 119 -11.95 -9.39 -1.15
C ILE A 119 -10.51 -8.87 -1.15
N TYR A 120 -10.28 -7.72 -0.52
CA TYR A 120 -8.98 -7.05 -0.49
C TYR A 120 -8.12 -7.44 0.73
N GLY A 121 -8.67 -8.23 1.67
CA GLY A 121 -8.03 -8.56 2.94
C GLY A 121 -7.69 -7.29 3.73
N LEU A 122 -8.61 -6.33 3.77
CA LEU A 122 -8.47 -5.05 4.46
C LEU A 122 -9.58 -4.91 5.52
N SER A 123 -9.44 -3.97 6.46
CA SER A 123 -10.54 -3.67 7.37
C SER A 123 -11.66 -2.90 6.65
N VAL A 124 -12.86 -2.89 7.25
CA VAL A 124 -13.97 -2.02 6.81
C VAL A 124 -13.55 -0.55 6.81
N GLU A 125 -12.78 -0.12 7.81
CA GLU A 125 -12.30 1.26 7.91
C GLU A 125 -11.27 1.58 6.82
N ASP A 126 -10.43 0.61 6.45
CA ASP A 126 -9.50 0.76 5.34
C ASP A 126 -10.24 1.01 4.03
N ILE A 127 -11.26 0.19 3.72
CA ILE A 127 -12.04 0.37 2.49
C ILE A 127 -12.71 1.73 2.49
N LYS A 128 -13.38 2.13 3.59
CA LYS A 128 -14.03 3.43 3.71
C LYS A 128 -13.07 4.58 3.41
N ARG A 129 -11.92 4.64 4.10
CA ARG A 129 -10.98 5.74 3.89
C ARG A 129 -10.36 5.71 2.48
N ILE A 130 -10.02 4.53 1.95
CA ILE A 130 -9.46 4.44 0.58
C ILE A 130 -10.48 4.92 -0.46
N THR A 131 -11.71 4.41 -0.44
CA THR A 131 -12.71 4.76 -1.45
C THR A 131 -13.16 6.22 -1.33
N THR A 132 -13.21 6.75 -0.09
CA THR A 132 -13.48 8.17 0.14
C THR A 132 -12.38 9.04 -0.44
N PHE A 133 -11.12 8.72 -0.14
CA PHE A 133 -9.96 9.42 -0.70
C PHE A 133 -9.96 9.37 -2.24
N ASN A 134 -10.24 8.21 -2.82
CA ASN A 134 -10.33 8.03 -4.26
C ASN A 134 -11.43 8.89 -4.89
N ALA A 135 -12.60 8.98 -4.25
CA ALA A 135 -13.71 9.82 -4.72
C ALA A 135 -13.33 11.31 -4.67
N TYR A 136 -12.75 11.75 -3.56
CA TYR A 136 -12.28 13.14 -3.40
C TYR A 136 -11.25 13.50 -4.47
N LYS A 137 -10.28 12.61 -4.70
CA LYS A 137 -9.25 12.78 -5.73
C LYS A 137 -9.83 12.82 -7.14
N LEU A 138 -10.78 11.94 -7.48
CA LEU A 138 -11.36 11.87 -8.81
C LEU A 138 -12.23 13.09 -9.12
N PHE A 139 -13.12 13.44 -8.19
CA PHE A 139 -14.14 14.46 -8.41
C PHE A 139 -13.71 15.87 -7.97
N GLY A 140 -12.56 16.01 -7.30
CA GLY A 140 -12.09 17.30 -6.79
C GLY A 140 -13.01 17.86 -5.70
N ILE A 141 -13.59 16.98 -4.89
CA ILE A 141 -14.53 17.31 -3.81
C ILE A 141 -13.94 16.95 -2.45
N GLY A 142 -14.51 17.51 -1.39
CA GLY A 142 -14.11 17.22 -0.01
C GLY A 142 -12.70 17.74 0.33
N GLU A 143 -12.21 17.33 1.49
CA GLU A 143 -10.85 17.63 1.93
C GLU A 143 -10.04 16.34 1.94
N THR A 144 -8.97 16.30 1.15
CA THR A 144 -7.96 15.25 1.28
C THR A 144 -7.02 15.58 2.43
N GLU A 145 -6.46 14.55 3.05
CA GLU A 145 -5.50 14.70 4.15
C GLU A 145 -4.26 15.49 3.71
N GLN A 146 -4.13 16.71 4.23
CA GLN A 146 -3.06 17.65 3.83
C GLN A 146 -1.76 17.43 4.59
N GLU A 147 -1.80 16.79 5.75
CA GLU A 147 -0.64 16.62 6.63
C GLU A 147 -0.17 15.17 6.66
N GLY A 148 1.15 14.97 6.64
CA GLY A 148 1.74 13.65 6.78
C GLY A 148 1.43 13.04 8.14
N LYS A 149 0.90 11.81 8.14
CA LYS A 149 0.66 11.00 9.32
C LYS A 149 1.97 10.51 9.92
N ILE A 150 2.10 10.73 11.23
CA ILE A 150 3.18 10.18 12.06
C ILE A 150 2.86 8.73 12.45
N ALA A 151 1.61 8.45 12.78
CA ALA A 151 1.11 7.11 13.07
C ALA A 151 -0.20 6.86 12.32
N TYR A 152 -0.35 5.67 11.73
CA TYR A 152 -1.52 5.34 10.92
C TYR A 152 -1.82 3.84 10.96
N ALA A 153 -3.09 3.48 10.87
CA ALA A 153 -3.52 2.09 10.90
C ALA A 153 -3.78 1.55 9.48
N ILE A 154 -3.33 0.31 9.23
CA ILE A 154 -3.77 -0.49 8.10
C ILE A 154 -4.10 -1.86 8.67
N ARG A 155 -5.31 -2.36 8.40
CA ARG A 155 -5.91 -3.52 9.09
C ARG A 155 -5.87 -3.29 10.61
N ASN A 156 -5.29 -4.22 11.35
CA ASN A 156 -5.12 -4.16 12.80
C ASN A 156 -3.67 -3.81 13.20
N SER A 157 -2.80 -3.44 12.27
CA SER A 157 -1.42 -3.04 12.58
C SER A 157 -1.30 -1.51 12.61
N LEU A 158 -0.57 -0.99 13.59
CA LEU A 158 -0.23 0.42 13.67
C LEU A 158 1.15 0.66 13.04
N TYR A 159 1.22 1.56 12.07
CA TYR A 159 2.45 1.92 11.37
C TYR A 159 2.97 3.25 11.88
N ILE A 160 4.29 3.35 12.04
CA ILE A 160 5.01 4.55 12.47
C ILE A 160 5.87 5.07 11.32
N ASN A 161 5.59 6.30 10.93
CA ASN A 161 6.32 7.05 9.93
C ASN A 161 7.29 8.03 10.62
N LEU A 162 8.58 7.69 10.66
CA LEU A 162 9.59 8.47 11.38
C LEU A 162 10.32 9.51 10.52
N THR A 163 10.39 9.30 9.21
CA THR A 163 11.18 10.15 8.32
C THR A 163 10.78 9.93 6.86
N ASN A 164 11.09 10.93 6.02
CA ASN A 164 11.08 10.80 4.57
C ASN A 164 12.47 10.43 4.00
N ARG A 165 13.53 10.48 4.82
CA ARG A 165 14.89 10.09 4.42
C ARG A 165 14.96 8.60 4.15
N CYS A 166 15.78 8.19 3.19
CA CYS A 166 16.02 6.79 2.90
C CYS A 166 17.40 6.66 2.26
N SER A 167 18.10 5.59 2.63
CA SER A 167 19.38 5.20 2.02
C SER A 167 19.24 4.71 0.57
N ASN A 168 18.02 4.49 0.09
CA ASN A 168 17.72 4.02 -1.26
C ASN A 168 16.84 5.01 -2.04
N VAL A 169 16.97 4.97 -3.38
CA VAL A 169 16.07 5.62 -4.35
C VAL A 169 15.56 4.56 -5.33
N CYS A 170 14.82 3.58 -4.81
CA CYS A 170 14.43 2.41 -5.59
C CYS A 170 13.52 2.77 -6.77
N ALA A 171 13.71 2.10 -7.90
CA ALA A 171 12.90 2.27 -9.12
C ALA A 171 11.40 1.95 -8.92
N PHE A 172 11.05 1.15 -7.92
CA PHE A 172 9.68 0.77 -7.59
C PHE A 172 9.06 1.61 -6.45
N CYS A 173 9.84 2.47 -5.80
CA CYS A 173 9.37 3.17 -4.61
C CYS A 173 8.46 4.34 -5.00
N MET A 174 7.27 4.42 -4.41
CA MET A 174 6.36 5.56 -4.61
C MET A 174 6.78 6.82 -3.83
N ARG A 175 7.98 6.81 -3.23
CA ARG A 175 8.50 7.94 -2.45
C ARG A 175 8.72 9.21 -3.27
N GLU A 176 9.02 9.06 -4.55
CA GLU A 176 9.36 10.19 -5.42
C GLU A 176 8.15 10.71 -6.21
N THR A 177 6.96 10.11 -6.06
CA THR A 177 5.80 10.44 -6.91
C THR A 177 4.62 10.99 -6.12
N TYR A 178 4.07 10.21 -5.19
CA TYR A 178 2.88 10.60 -4.45
C TYR A 178 2.84 9.93 -3.07
N PRO A 179 2.86 10.69 -1.97
CA PRO A 179 3.04 10.16 -0.62
C PRO A 179 1.77 9.55 -0.03
N ILE A 180 0.90 8.95 -0.84
CA ILE A 180 -0.35 8.37 -0.36
C ILE A 180 -0.26 6.85 -0.36
N VAL A 181 -0.48 6.25 0.81
CA VAL A 181 -0.55 4.80 0.99
C VAL A 181 -1.89 4.45 1.61
N LYS A 182 -2.71 3.68 0.88
CA LYS A 182 -4.06 3.28 1.33
C LYS A 182 -4.90 4.48 1.81
N GLY A 183 -4.78 5.64 1.18
CA GLY A 183 -5.53 6.85 1.55
C GLY A 183 -4.96 7.64 2.74
N HIS A 184 -3.86 7.20 3.35
CA HIS A 184 -3.10 7.99 4.32
C HIS A 184 -2.03 8.82 3.62
N ASN A 185 -1.88 10.09 3.98
CA ASN A 185 -0.76 10.89 3.52
C ASN A 185 0.45 10.64 4.42
N LEU A 186 1.56 10.19 3.86
CA LEU A 186 2.80 9.88 4.58
C LEU A 186 3.89 10.93 4.36
N GLY A 187 3.62 12.01 3.62
CA GLY A 187 4.57 13.08 3.34
C GLY A 187 4.75 13.97 4.55
N LEU A 188 5.71 13.64 5.42
CA LEU A 188 5.96 14.42 6.63
C LEU A 188 6.49 15.81 6.27
N LYS A 189 5.92 16.87 6.88
CA LYS A 189 6.44 18.24 6.75
C LYS A 189 7.74 18.45 7.52
N LYS A 190 7.89 17.76 8.65
CA LYS A 190 9.07 17.76 9.50
C LYS A 190 9.29 16.37 10.08
N GLU A 191 10.52 16.08 10.47
CA GLU A 191 10.88 14.89 11.22
C GLU A 191 10.30 14.95 12.64
N PRO A 192 9.39 14.03 13.02
CA PRO A 192 8.77 14.07 14.35
C PRO A 192 9.75 13.67 15.44
N THR A 193 9.53 14.17 16.66
CA THR A 193 10.22 13.72 17.87
C THR A 193 9.61 12.41 18.40
N ALA A 194 10.34 11.69 19.26
CA ALA A 194 9.79 10.51 19.92
C ALA A 194 8.51 10.81 20.72
N GLU A 195 8.43 11.98 21.36
CA GLU A 195 7.24 12.43 22.10
C GLU A 195 6.04 12.66 21.19
N GLU A 196 6.25 13.33 20.04
CA GLU A 196 5.19 13.54 19.03
C GLU A 196 4.68 12.21 18.48
N VAL A 197 5.58 11.24 18.25
CA VAL A 197 5.19 9.89 17.82
C VAL A 197 4.39 9.16 18.90
N ILE A 198 4.85 9.19 20.16
CA ILE A 198 4.14 8.54 21.29
C ILE A 198 2.75 9.16 21.47
N HIS A 199 2.63 10.49 21.33
CA HIS A 199 1.34 11.17 21.34
C HIS A 199 0.44 10.71 20.18
N ALA A 200 0.99 10.64 18.96
CA ALA A 200 0.25 10.22 17.76
C ALA A 200 -0.19 8.74 17.80
N ILE A 201 0.57 7.86 18.47
CA ILE A 201 0.21 6.45 18.68
C ILE A 201 -1.09 6.32 19.50
N GLY A 202 -1.30 7.20 20.47
CA GLY A 202 -2.44 7.11 21.38
C GLY A 202 -2.43 5.82 22.20
N ASP A 203 -3.46 4.99 22.06
CA ASP A 203 -3.56 3.69 22.73
C ASP A 203 -3.08 2.55 21.82
N PRO A 204 -1.86 2.02 22.03
CA PRO A 204 -1.33 0.94 21.21
C PRO A 204 -2.00 -0.42 21.50
N GLY A 205 -2.80 -0.54 22.57
CA GLY A 205 -3.49 -1.77 22.95
C GLY A 205 -4.50 -2.26 21.90
N LYS A 206 -5.00 -1.36 21.05
CA LYS A 206 -6.01 -1.64 20.01
C LYS A 206 -5.49 -2.39 18.77
N TYR A 207 -4.17 -2.51 18.65
CA TYR A 207 -3.51 -3.05 17.45
C TYR A 207 -2.84 -4.39 17.75
N ASP A 208 -2.68 -5.26 16.77
CA ASP A 208 -2.02 -6.55 16.98
C ASP A 208 -0.49 -6.38 17.10
N GLU A 209 0.06 -5.46 16.31
CA GLU A 209 1.48 -5.12 16.29
C GLU A 209 1.68 -3.62 15.99
N VAL A 210 2.89 -3.15 16.27
CA VAL A 210 3.36 -1.83 15.84
C VAL A 210 4.54 -2.00 14.88
N VAL A 211 4.48 -1.33 13.74
CA VAL A 211 5.43 -1.49 12.65
C VAL A 211 6.16 -0.17 12.43
N PHE A 212 7.48 -0.16 12.61
CA PHE A 212 8.33 0.90 12.09
C PHE A 212 8.47 0.70 10.59
N CYS A 213 7.61 1.39 9.85
CA CYS A 213 7.49 1.32 8.41
C CYS A 213 6.72 2.56 7.98
N GLY A 214 7.27 3.30 7.04
CA GLY A 214 6.72 4.58 6.61
C GLY A 214 7.15 4.93 5.21
N TYR A 215 7.28 6.22 4.93
CA TYR A 215 7.69 6.71 3.63
C TYR A 215 9.21 6.62 3.40
N GLY A 216 9.99 6.64 4.49
CA GLY A 216 11.44 6.53 4.50
C GLY A 216 11.97 5.32 5.28
N GLU A 217 13.30 5.25 5.40
CA GLU A 217 14.04 4.24 6.15
C GLU A 217 14.01 4.56 7.65
N PRO A 218 13.37 3.74 8.51
CA PRO A 218 13.27 4.05 9.93
C PRO A 218 14.63 4.12 10.65
N THR A 219 15.65 3.40 10.20
CA THR A 219 16.97 3.39 10.86
C THR A 219 17.76 4.70 10.66
N GLU A 220 17.30 5.62 9.82
CA GLU A 220 17.77 7.01 9.75
C GLU A 220 17.48 7.82 11.03
N ARG A 221 16.57 7.30 11.87
CA ARG A 221 16.11 7.88 13.13
C ARG A 221 16.22 6.86 14.25
N LEU A 222 17.38 6.21 14.34
CA LEU A 222 17.61 5.08 15.24
C LEU A 222 17.35 5.43 16.71
N ASP A 223 17.78 6.60 17.17
CA ASP A 223 17.63 7.02 18.56
C ASP A 223 16.15 7.22 18.94
N GLU A 224 15.37 7.85 18.05
CA GLU A 224 13.92 7.94 18.23
C GLU A 224 13.25 6.57 18.16
N LEU A 225 13.62 5.74 17.18
CA LEU A 225 13.11 4.38 17.03
C LEU A 225 13.31 3.57 18.32
N ILE A 226 14.51 3.58 18.90
CA ILE A 226 14.83 2.89 20.16
C ILE A 226 13.99 3.44 21.31
N THR A 227 13.86 4.77 21.41
CA THR A 227 13.07 5.42 22.46
C THR A 227 11.60 5.01 22.39
N ILE A 228 11.02 5.04 21.20
CA ILE A 228 9.63 4.66 20.96
C ILE A 228 9.45 3.14 21.17
N ALA A 229 10.41 2.33 20.73
CA ALA A 229 10.36 0.88 20.93
C ALA A 229 10.37 0.51 22.42
N LYS A 230 11.20 1.17 23.24
CA LYS A 230 11.18 1.01 24.71
C LYS A 230 9.81 1.34 25.30
N PHE A 231 9.18 2.44 24.88
CA PHE A 231 7.82 2.78 25.28
C PHE A 231 6.82 1.69 24.88
N LEU A 232 6.82 1.25 23.63
CA LEU A 232 5.90 0.22 23.12
C LEU A 232 6.11 -1.14 23.82
N LYS A 233 7.35 -1.51 24.14
CA LYS A 233 7.67 -2.70 24.92
C LYS A 233 7.16 -2.60 26.36
N SER A 234 7.22 -1.42 26.98
CA SER A 234 6.59 -1.20 28.30
C SER A 234 5.06 -1.39 28.28
N LYS A 235 4.45 -1.31 27.09
CA LYS A 235 3.02 -1.59 26.84
C LYS A 235 2.76 -3.01 26.35
N GLY A 236 3.76 -3.89 26.39
CA GLY A 236 3.64 -5.29 25.96
C GLY A 236 3.40 -5.48 24.46
N LYS A 237 3.73 -4.50 23.63
CA LYS A 237 3.47 -4.58 22.19
C LYS A 237 4.51 -5.44 21.47
N ARG A 238 4.03 -6.19 20.47
CA ARG A 238 4.88 -6.75 19.43
C ARG A 238 5.31 -5.65 18.46
N ILE A 239 6.60 -5.62 18.13
CA ILE A 239 7.20 -4.59 17.30
C ILE A 239 7.88 -5.23 16.09
N ARG A 240 7.54 -4.73 14.89
CA ARG A 240 8.21 -5.05 13.64
C ARG A 240 8.97 -3.85 13.10
N LEU A 241 10.16 -4.08 12.55
CA LEU A 241 10.92 -3.09 11.80
C LEU A 241 11.01 -3.52 10.34
N ASP A 242 10.50 -2.69 9.43
CA ASP A 242 10.71 -2.85 8.00
C ASP A 242 11.86 -1.92 7.58
N THR A 243 12.92 -2.47 6.98
CA THR A 243 14.16 -1.73 6.67
C THR A 243 14.77 -2.17 5.34
N ASN A 244 15.60 -1.32 4.75
CA ASN A 244 16.50 -1.65 3.64
C ASN A 244 17.70 -2.49 4.08
N GLY A 245 17.97 -2.59 5.39
CA GLY A 245 19.11 -3.36 5.91
C GLY A 245 20.44 -2.59 5.91
N HIS A 246 20.39 -1.26 5.77
CA HIS A 246 21.58 -0.40 5.80
C HIS A 246 21.82 0.27 7.16
N GLY A 247 21.15 -0.20 8.22
CA GLY A 247 21.16 0.44 9.53
C GLY A 247 22.57 0.75 10.06
N ASP A 248 23.49 -0.19 9.88
CA ASP A 248 24.87 -0.04 10.32
C ASP A 248 25.63 1.04 9.53
N LEU A 249 25.44 1.09 8.21
CA LEU A 249 26.05 2.10 7.35
C LEU A 249 25.51 3.50 7.65
N ILE A 250 24.20 3.60 7.88
CA ILE A 250 23.51 4.86 8.22
C ILE A 250 24.03 5.41 9.55
N ASN A 251 24.23 4.55 10.55
CA ASN A 251 24.58 4.95 11.92
C ASN A 251 26.08 4.87 12.24
N GLY A 252 26.90 4.39 11.29
CA GLY A 252 28.35 4.24 11.44
C GLY A 252 28.79 3.19 12.46
N ARG A 253 27.89 2.32 12.93
CA ARG A 253 28.14 1.29 13.96
C ARG A 253 27.12 0.15 13.87
N PRO A 254 27.42 -1.05 14.39
CA PRO A 254 26.45 -2.16 14.44
C PRO A 254 25.22 -1.83 15.30
N ILE A 255 24.01 -1.89 14.71
CA ILE A 255 22.77 -1.51 15.41
C ILE A 255 21.95 -2.70 15.92
N ILE A 256 22.13 -3.89 15.35
CA ILE A 256 21.37 -5.09 15.75
C ILE A 256 21.48 -5.37 17.26
N PRO A 257 22.66 -5.26 17.91
CA PRO A 257 22.76 -5.43 19.36
C PRO A 257 21.89 -4.44 20.15
N GLU A 258 21.74 -3.21 19.66
CA GLU A 258 20.91 -2.16 20.29
C GLU A 258 19.40 -2.45 20.15
N LEU A 259 19.01 -3.23 19.13
CA LEU A 259 17.62 -3.62 18.88
C LEU A 259 17.19 -4.88 19.66
N LYS A 260 18.14 -5.56 20.33
CA LYS A 260 17.88 -6.79 21.08
C LYS A 260 16.83 -6.58 22.17
N GLY A 261 15.78 -7.39 22.15
CA GLY A 261 14.66 -7.30 23.11
C GLY A 261 13.69 -6.15 22.84
N LEU A 262 14.01 -5.25 21.90
CA LEU A 262 13.13 -4.16 21.46
C LEU A 262 12.36 -4.50 20.19
N ILE A 263 12.96 -5.25 19.27
CA ILE A 263 12.31 -5.63 18.00
C ILE A 263 12.07 -7.15 17.98
N ASP A 264 10.84 -7.55 17.65
CA ASP A 264 10.45 -8.97 17.58
C ASP A 264 10.56 -9.54 16.17
N THR A 265 10.44 -8.68 15.16
CA THR A 265 10.49 -9.07 13.76
C THR A 265 11.22 -8.00 12.96
N ILE A 266 12.19 -8.38 12.13
CA ILE A 266 12.77 -7.49 11.12
C ILE A 266 12.44 -8.03 9.73
N CYS A 267 11.84 -7.18 8.89
CA CYS A 267 11.62 -7.41 7.47
C CYS A 267 12.61 -6.59 6.65
N ILE A 268 13.52 -7.25 5.94
CA ILE A 268 14.65 -6.64 5.26
C ILE A 268 14.40 -6.68 3.74
N SER A 269 14.52 -5.53 3.09
CA SER A 269 14.26 -5.36 1.67
C SER A 269 15.47 -5.76 0.82
N LEU A 270 15.55 -7.06 0.47
CA LEU A 270 16.64 -7.64 -0.34
C LEU A 270 16.60 -7.14 -1.79
N ASN A 271 15.43 -7.20 -2.44
CA ASN A 271 15.10 -6.67 -3.77
C ASN A 271 16.05 -6.93 -4.97
N ALA A 272 17.10 -7.72 -4.84
CA ALA A 272 17.97 -8.14 -5.94
C ALA A 272 18.79 -9.36 -5.53
N GLU A 273 19.20 -10.14 -6.52
CA GLU A 273 20.02 -11.35 -6.31
C GLU A 273 21.53 -11.09 -6.37
N THR A 274 21.98 -9.93 -6.87
CA THR A 274 23.39 -9.53 -6.91
C THR A 274 23.58 -8.07 -6.51
N ALA A 275 24.81 -7.68 -6.20
CA ALA A 275 25.17 -6.31 -5.84
C ALA A 275 24.91 -5.33 -7.01
N GLU A 276 25.26 -5.71 -8.23
CA GLU A 276 25.10 -4.88 -9.43
C GLU A 276 23.62 -4.60 -9.70
N LYS A 277 22.78 -5.64 -9.61
CA LYS A 277 21.32 -5.48 -9.73
C LYS A 277 20.73 -4.67 -8.59
N TYR A 278 21.23 -4.85 -7.37
CA TYR A 278 20.78 -4.04 -6.24
C TYR A 278 21.08 -2.57 -6.47
N GLU A 279 22.25 -2.24 -7.00
CA GLU A 279 22.62 -0.86 -7.32
C GLU A 279 21.74 -0.28 -8.43
N GLU A 280 21.47 -1.04 -9.50
CA GLU A 280 20.58 -0.63 -10.59
C GLU A 280 19.15 -0.34 -10.09
N ILE A 281 18.61 -1.26 -9.27
CA ILE A 281 17.20 -1.26 -8.87
C ILE A 281 16.97 -0.35 -7.67
N CYS A 282 17.78 -0.46 -6.63
CA CYS A 282 17.59 0.22 -5.34
C CYS A 282 18.34 1.55 -5.24
N LYS A 283 19.38 1.75 -6.06
CA LYS A 283 20.19 2.98 -6.13
C LYS A 283 20.60 3.48 -4.74
N PRO A 284 21.34 2.66 -3.97
CA PRO A 284 21.74 3.00 -2.62
C PRO A 284 22.74 4.16 -2.62
N VAL A 285 22.63 5.05 -1.63
CA VAL A 285 23.59 6.16 -1.45
C VAL A 285 25.01 5.68 -1.11
N PHE A 286 25.15 4.43 -0.68
CA PHE A 286 26.42 3.82 -0.27
C PHE A 286 27.15 3.08 -1.41
N GLY A 287 26.59 3.07 -2.63
CA GLY A 287 27.17 2.39 -3.80
C GLY A 287 27.45 0.90 -3.56
N GLU A 288 28.59 0.42 -4.06
CA GLU A 288 29.02 -0.98 -3.98
C GLU A 288 29.08 -1.57 -2.56
N LYS A 289 29.19 -0.73 -1.52
CA LYS A 289 29.21 -1.18 -0.12
C LYS A 289 27.83 -1.59 0.41
N ALA A 290 26.75 -1.14 -0.23
CA ALA A 290 25.39 -1.30 0.26
C ALA A 290 24.96 -2.77 0.32
N TYR A 291 25.11 -3.51 -0.78
CA TYR A 291 24.65 -4.89 -0.85
C TYR A 291 25.44 -5.84 0.08
N PRO A 292 26.78 -5.79 0.15
CA PRO A 292 27.52 -6.56 1.15
C PRO A 292 27.10 -6.24 2.59
N ALA A 293 26.88 -4.96 2.92
CA ALA A 293 26.42 -4.55 4.25
C ALA A 293 25.01 -5.04 4.55
N LEU A 294 24.09 -4.99 3.57
CA LEU A 294 22.76 -5.58 3.66
C LEU A 294 22.83 -7.09 3.99
N ILE A 295 23.64 -7.86 3.26
CA ILE A 295 23.79 -9.29 3.52
C ILE A 295 24.36 -9.54 4.93
N GLN A 296 25.35 -8.74 5.35
CA GLN A 296 25.89 -8.84 6.71
C GLN A 296 24.83 -8.50 7.77
N PHE A 297 24.04 -7.45 7.55
CA PHE A 297 22.95 -7.04 8.43
C PHE A 297 21.89 -8.15 8.59
N ILE A 298 21.55 -8.87 7.52
CA ILE A 298 20.65 -10.04 7.61
C ILE A 298 21.27 -11.13 8.51
N LYS A 299 22.56 -11.42 8.35
CA LYS A 299 23.27 -12.43 9.17
C LYS A 299 23.28 -12.05 10.64
N ASP A 300 23.60 -10.80 10.94
CA ASP A 300 23.66 -10.30 12.32
C ASP A 300 22.27 -10.28 12.96
N ALA A 301 21.25 -9.83 12.21
CA ALA A 301 19.86 -9.88 12.65
C ALA A 301 19.43 -11.32 12.99
N LYS A 302 19.78 -12.31 12.16
CA LYS A 302 19.39 -13.72 12.37
C LYS A 302 19.91 -14.29 13.69
N GLN A 303 21.05 -13.81 14.19
CA GLN A 303 21.63 -14.28 15.45
C GLN A 303 20.92 -13.75 16.69
N ILE A 304 20.26 -12.59 16.59
CA ILE A 304 19.80 -11.82 17.76
C ILE A 304 18.28 -11.62 17.76
N ILE A 305 17.67 -11.38 16.59
CA ILE A 305 16.27 -11.04 16.45
C ILE A 305 15.44 -12.33 16.31
N PRO A 306 14.32 -12.47 17.04
CA PRO A 306 13.53 -13.70 17.04
C PRO A 306 13.03 -14.12 15.64
N ASN A 307 12.56 -13.15 14.85
CA ASN A 307 12.04 -13.40 13.51
C ASN A 307 12.71 -12.47 12.51
N VAL A 308 13.34 -13.03 11.48
CA VAL A 308 13.96 -12.26 10.40
C VAL A 308 13.45 -12.77 9.08
N GLN A 309 12.99 -11.85 8.23
CA GLN A 309 12.46 -12.14 6.92
C GLN A 309 13.15 -11.25 5.88
N ALA A 310 13.67 -11.86 4.82
CA ALA A 310 14.05 -11.15 3.61
C ALA A 310 12.83 -11.02 2.69
N SER A 311 12.71 -9.88 2.03
CA SER A 311 11.61 -9.61 1.11
C SER A 311 12.07 -8.98 -0.19
N ILE A 312 11.31 -9.26 -1.25
CA ILE A 312 11.46 -8.60 -2.55
C ILE A 312 10.14 -7.96 -2.96
N VAL A 313 10.20 -6.99 -3.87
CA VAL A 313 9.04 -6.58 -4.67
C VAL A 313 9.03 -7.39 -5.96
N GLU A 314 7.90 -7.98 -6.31
CA GLU A 314 7.70 -8.70 -7.57
C GLU A 314 7.96 -7.76 -8.74
N SER A 315 8.94 -8.09 -9.57
CA SER A 315 9.35 -7.29 -10.71
C SER A 315 10.00 -8.19 -11.77
N PRO A 316 9.77 -7.96 -13.08
CA PRO A 316 10.47 -8.68 -14.14
C PRO A 316 12.00 -8.58 -14.07
N ASN A 317 12.53 -7.56 -13.40
CA ASN A 317 13.97 -7.33 -13.31
C ASN A 317 14.63 -8.07 -12.13
N ILE A 318 13.84 -8.70 -11.25
CA ILE A 318 14.30 -9.39 -10.04
C ILE A 318 14.10 -10.89 -10.21
N ASP A 319 15.18 -11.66 -10.06
CA ASP A 319 15.09 -13.13 -10.08
C ASP A 319 14.60 -13.63 -8.72
N THR A 320 13.30 -13.91 -8.64
CA THR A 320 12.62 -14.31 -7.39
C THR A 320 13.19 -15.59 -6.80
N GLU A 321 13.50 -16.58 -7.65
CA GLU A 321 14.01 -17.87 -7.17
C GLU A 321 15.45 -17.75 -6.64
N LYS A 322 16.30 -16.94 -7.30
CA LYS A 322 17.63 -16.65 -6.75
C LYS A 322 17.58 -15.87 -5.43
N CYS A 323 16.70 -14.86 -5.33
CA CYS A 323 16.50 -14.13 -4.07
C CYS A 323 16.01 -15.04 -2.94
N LYS A 324 15.09 -15.96 -3.25
CA LYS A 324 14.61 -16.97 -2.31
C LYS A 324 15.74 -17.87 -1.84
N LYS A 325 16.58 -18.35 -2.77
CA LYS A 325 17.75 -19.16 -2.44
C LYS A 325 18.74 -18.44 -1.51
N ILE A 326 18.97 -17.14 -1.73
CA ILE A 326 19.79 -16.31 -0.83
C ILE A 326 19.20 -16.28 0.58
N ALA A 327 17.88 -16.08 0.72
CA ALA A 327 17.21 -16.11 2.02
C ALA A 327 17.32 -17.47 2.72
N GLU A 328 17.18 -18.56 1.96
CA GLU A 328 17.36 -19.94 2.46
C GLU A 328 18.80 -20.19 2.93
N GLU A 329 19.81 -19.77 2.15
CA GLU A 329 21.23 -19.85 2.51
C GLU A 329 21.58 -19.02 3.76
N LEU A 330 20.87 -17.91 3.98
CA LEU A 330 20.97 -17.08 5.18
C LEU A 330 20.13 -17.59 6.36
N GLY A 331 19.29 -18.62 6.16
CA GLY A 331 18.44 -19.21 7.19
C GLY A 331 17.32 -18.29 7.68
N VAL A 332 16.82 -17.40 6.82
CA VAL A 332 15.74 -16.44 7.12
C VAL A 332 14.49 -16.72 6.27
N ASP A 333 13.34 -16.25 6.74
CA ASP A 333 12.09 -16.38 5.98
C ASP A 333 12.15 -15.54 4.71
N PHE A 334 11.39 -15.94 3.68
CA PHE A 334 11.31 -15.21 2.42
C PHE A 334 9.87 -14.80 2.09
N ARG A 335 9.68 -13.54 1.68
CA ARG A 335 8.37 -13.00 1.26
C ARG A 335 8.46 -12.22 -0.03
N VAL A 336 7.58 -12.54 -0.98
CA VAL A 336 7.36 -11.74 -2.19
C VAL A 336 6.23 -10.75 -1.96
N ARG A 337 6.48 -9.47 -2.22
CA ARG A 337 5.48 -8.40 -2.16
C ARG A 337 5.02 -8.06 -3.57
N LYS A 338 3.71 -7.95 -3.79
CA LYS A 338 3.19 -7.51 -5.08
C LYS A 338 3.54 -6.04 -5.31
N TYR A 339 3.98 -5.70 -6.52
CA TYR A 339 4.21 -4.33 -6.93
C TYR A 339 2.97 -3.46 -6.71
N ASN A 340 3.15 -2.24 -6.20
CA ASN A 340 2.08 -1.29 -5.84
C ASN A 340 1.07 -1.76 -4.78
N VAL A 341 1.34 -2.86 -4.07
CA VAL A 341 0.57 -3.26 -2.88
C VAL A 341 1.42 -2.99 -1.64
N LEU A 342 1.25 -1.79 -1.07
CA LEU A 342 1.89 -1.38 0.19
C LEU A 342 0.97 -1.70 1.38
N GLY A 343 1.54 -2.20 2.48
CA GLY A 343 0.84 -2.77 3.63
C GLY A 343 0.78 -4.29 3.59
#